data_AF-A0A961RG78-F1
#
_entry.id   AF-A0A961RG78-F1
#
_cell.length_a   1.000
_cell.length_b   1.000
_cell.length_c   1.000
_cell.angle_alpha   90.00
_cell.angle_beta   90.00
_cell.angle_gamma   90.00
#
_symmetry.space_group_name_H-M   'P 1'
#
loop_
_entity.id
_entity.type
_entity.pdbx_description
1 polymer ?
#
loop_
_entity_poly.entity_id
_entity_poly.type
_entity_poly.pdbx_seq_one_letter_code
_entity_poly.pdbx_strand_id
1 'polypeptide(L)'
;MDAYVFPLSLAAAAALGLAGFTRNMLAIRLVIAAAALAGGIAAWIAGQNLVAVLCLAAFIVNAYRIFEIHNTSRRIRHIRHYGYDIADLRKYMKPMSVKANHMVFEKGDPADLLYLVDSGIIEVENGARVEKNGLLGETGLFTKSGTRSMGARALTDVHLGTLDAEEVGRLCLNDPEFAYAIAQIMARRMADNQRRYEEGR
;
A
#
# COMPACT_ATOMS: atom_id res chain seq x y z
N MET A 1 -22.24 -43.17 -19.36
CA MET A 1 -22.21 -41.94 -18.52
C MET A 1 -20.80 -41.36 -18.39
N ASP A 2 -19.74 -42.11 -18.73
CA ASP A 2 -18.34 -41.66 -18.57
C ASP A 2 -17.86 -40.61 -19.61
N ALA A 3 -18.55 -40.48 -20.74
CA ALA A 3 -18.12 -39.62 -21.85
C ALA A 3 -18.15 -38.10 -21.54
N TYR A 4 -18.90 -37.66 -20.51
CA TYR A 4 -19.05 -36.24 -20.15
C TYR A 4 -18.25 -35.82 -18.92
N VAL A 5 -17.76 -36.77 -18.12
CA VAL A 5 -17.00 -36.51 -16.89
C VAL A 5 -15.55 -36.13 -17.20
N PHE A 6 -14.95 -36.81 -18.17
CA PHE A 6 -13.59 -36.55 -18.64
C PHE A 6 -13.41 -35.14 -19.26
N PRO A 7 -14.28 -34.66 -20.17
CA PRO A 7 -14.13 -33.31 -20.74
C PRO A 7 -14.38 -32.19 -19.71
N LEU A 8 -15.19 -32.43 -18.68
CA LEU A 8 -15.51 -31.41 -17.70
C LEU A 8 -14.40 -31.21 -16.65
N SER A 9 -13.75 -32.30 -16.24
CA SER A 9 -12.54 -32.26 -15.42
C SER A 9 -11.36 -31.63 -16.19
N LEU A 10 -11.27 -31.90 -17.50
CA LEU A 10 -10.32 -31.23 -18.40
C LEU A 10 -10.61 -29.73 -18.54
N ALA A 11 -11.88 -29.33 -18.60
CA ALA A 11 -12.29 -27.92 -18.65
C ALA A 11 -11.95 -27.16 -17.34
N ALA A 12 -12.08 -27.81 -16.19
CA ALA A 12 -11.65 -27.24 -14.90
C ALA A 12 -10.11 -27.05 -14.84
N ALA A 13 -9.34 -28.03 -15.34
CA ALA A 13 -7.89 -27.91 -15.45
C ALA A 13 -7.46 -26.82 -16.46
N ALA A 14 -8.17 -26.69 -17.58
CA ALA A 14 -7.93 -25.65 -18.58
C ALA A 14 -8.28 -24.25 -18.05
N ALA A 15 -9.35 -24.11 -17.26
CA ALA A 15 -9.72 -22.85 -16.61
C ALA A 15 -8.66 -22.40 -15.60
N LEU A 16 -8.05 -23.33 -14.84
CA LEU A 16 -6.91 -23.05 -13.95
C LEU A 16 -5.67 -22.58 -14.74
N GLY A 17 -5.40 -23.17 -15.90
CA GLY A 17 -4.30 -22.78 -16.79
C GLY A 17 -4.50 -21.40 -17.45
N LEU A 18 -5.71 -21.11 -17.94
CA LEU A 18 -6.06 -19.84 -18.57
C LEU A 18 -6.12 -18.67 -17.58
N ALA A 19 -6.45 -18.94 -16.31
CA ALA A 19 -6.41 -17.93 -15.26
C ALA A 19 -5.00 -17.34 -15.08
N GLY A 20 -3.94 -18.11 -15.37
CA GLY A 20 -2.55 -17.64 -15.36
C GLY A 20 -2.20 -16.56 -16.40
N PHE A 21 -3.02 -16.39 -17.45
CA PHE A 21 -2.76 -15.42 -18.53
C PHE A 21 -3.36 -14.03 -18.28
N THR A 22 -4.26 -13.88 -17.31
CA THR A 22 -4.91 -12.59 -17.06
C THR A 22 -4.19 -11.80 -15.98
N ARG A 23 -3.86 -10.53 -16.24
CA ARG A 23 -3.17 -9.65 -15.26
C ARG A 23 -4.09 -9.07 -14.19
N ASN A 24 -5.41 -9.14 -14.38
CA ASN A 24 -6.38 -8.59 -13.44
C ASN A 24 -6.68 -9.61 -12.34
N MET A 25 -6.14 -9.39 -11.14
CA MET A 25 -6.30 -10.27 -9.98
C MET A 25 -7.77 -10.59 -9.66
N LEU A 26 -8.70 -9.66 -9.93
CA LEU A 26 -10.13 -9.88 -9.69
C LEU A 26 -10.74 -10.81 -10.76
N ALA A 27 -10.37 -10.63 -12.03
CA ALA A 27 -10.85 -11.46 -13.14
C ALA A 27 -10.41 -12.92 -12.97
N ILE A 28 -9.16 -13.16 -12.57
CA ILE A 28 -8.62 -14.48 -12.24
C ILE A 28 -9.53 -15.20 -11.24
N ARG A 29 -9.83 -14.53 -10.12
CA ARG A 29 -10.60 -15.12 -9.03
C ARG A 29 -12.04 -15.40 -9.44
N LEU A 30 -12.66 -14.53 -10.25
CA LEU A 30 -14.00 -14.76 -10.81
C LEU A 30 -14.04 -15.98 -11.71
N VAL A 31 -13.06 -16.12 -12.63
CA VAL A 31 -12.98 -17.28 -13.53
C VAL A 31 -12.81 -18.57 -12.74
N ILE A 32 -11.92 -18.58 -11.74
CA ILE A 32 -11.70 -19.76 -10.88
C ILE A 32 -12.96 -20.08 -10.07
N ALA A 33 -13.64 -19.08 -9.48
CA ALA A 33 -14.87 -19.29 -8.74
C ALA A 33 -15.99 -19.84 -9.64
N ALA A 34 -16.20 -19.26 -10.82
CA ALA A 34 -17.21 -19.73 -11.77
C ALA A 34 -16.93 -21.17 -12.24
N ALA A 35 -15.68 -21.49 -12.57
CA ALA A 35 -15.27 -22.84 -12.96
C ALA A 35 -15.45 -23.85 -11.82
N ALA A 36 -15.09 -23.48 -10.59
CA ALA A 36 -15.28 -24.32 -9.41
C ALA A 36 -16.77 -24.59 -9.12
N LEU A 37 -17.63 -23.58 -9.27
CA LEU A 37 -19.08 -23.75 -9.11
C LEU A 37 -19.67 -24.69 -10.16
N ALA A 38 -19.35 -24.46 -11.45
CA ALA A 38 -19.84 -25.28 -12.55
C ALA A 38 -19.36 -26.74 -12.44
N GLY A 39 -18.06 -26.93 -12.13
CA GLY A 39 -17.48 -28.25 -11.91
C GLY A 39 -18.09 -28.98 -10.72
N GLY A 40 -18.36 -28.26 -9.62
CA GLY A 40 -18.99 -28.82 -8.42
C GLY A 40 -20.43 -29.31 -8.67
N ILE A 41 -21.24 -28.53 -9.40
CA ILE A 41 -22.61 -28.91 -9.77
C ILE A 41 -22.61 -30.18 -10.62
N ALA A 42 -21.75 -30.24 -11.63
CA ALA A 42 -21.70 -31.40 -12.51
C ALA A 42 -21.13 -32.66 -11.83
N ALA A 43 -20.13 -32.51 -10.96
CA ALA A 43 -19.61 -33.61 -10.14
C ALA A 43 -20.70 -34.18 -9.21
N TRP A 44 -21.52 -33.30 -8.63
CA TRP A 44 -22.65 -33.72 -7.79
C TRP A 44 -23.71 -34.49 -8.59
N ILE A 45 -24.10 -34.00 -9.78
CA ILE A 45 -25.02 -34.70 -10.68
C ILE A 45 -24.47 -36.07 -11.11
N ALA A 46 -23.15 -36.18 -11.30
CA ALA A 46 -22.46 -37.42 -11.66
C ALA A 46 -22.24 -38.39 -10.47
N GLY A 47 -22.68 -38.04 -9.25
CA GLY A 47 -22.50 -38.86 -8.04
C GLY A 47 -21.07 -38.82 -7.47
N GLN A 48 -20.21 -37.93 -7.96
CA GLN A 48 -18.82 -37.79 -7.54
C GLN A 48 -18.72 -36.85 -6.33
N ASN A 49 -19.23 -37.32 -5.18
CA ASN A 49 -19.36 -36.50 -3.98
C ASN A 49 -18.04 -35.86 -3.51
N LEU A 50 -16.92 -36.59 -3.60
CA LEU A 50 -15.60 -36.05 -3.22
C LEU A 50 -15.18 -34.87 -4.11
N VAL A 51 -15.34 -35.00 -5.43
CA VAL A 51 -15.00 -33.95 -6.40
C VAL A 51 -15.90 -32.72 -6.20
N ALA A 52 -17.20 -32.95 -5.95
CA ALA A 52 -18.14 -31.88 -5.66
C ALA A 52 -17.75 -31.06 -4.41
N VAL A 53 -17.33 -31.73 -3.33
CA VAL A 53 -16.86 -31.07 -2.10
C VAL A 53 -15.59 -30.26 -2.34
N LEU A 54 -14.62 -30.80 -3.09
CA LEU A 54 -13.38 -30.07 -3.43
C LEU A 54 -13.66 -28.82 -4.27
N CYS A 55 -14.56 -28.94 -5.25
CA CYS A 55 -15.01 -27.80 -6.05
C CYS A 55 -15.75 -26.75 -5.21
N LEU A 56 -16.60 -27.15 -4.27
CA LEU A 56 -17.27 -26.23 -3.36
C LEU A 56 -16.28 -25.49 -2.47
N ALA A 57 -15.28 -26.20 -1.91
CA ALA A 57 -14.23 -25.57 -1.11
C ALA A 57 -13.43 -24.55 -1.94
N ALA A 58 -13.06 -24.89 -3.18
CA ALA A 58 -12.39 -23.98 -4.10
C ALA A 58 -13.24 -22.74 -4.43
N PHE A 59 -14.56 -22.91 -4.62
CA PHE A 59 -15.49 -21.80 -4.82
C PHE A 59 -15.51 -20.86 -3.60
N ILE A 60 -15.66 -21.40 -2.38
CA ILE A 60 -15.70 -20.63 -1.14
C ILE A 60 -14.41 -19.81 -0.96
N VAL A 61 -13.25 -20.44 -1.14
CA VAL A 61 -11.94 -19.75 -1.02
C VAL A 61 -11.83 -18.60 -2.03
N ASN A 62 -12.22 -18.81 -3.28
CA ASN A 62 -12.10 -17.77 -4.31
C ASN A 62 -13.18 -16.67 -4.15
N ALA A 63 -14.37 -17.01 -3.68
CA ALA A 63 -15.40 -16.03 -3.30
C ALA A 63 -14.91 -15.13 -2.15
N TYR A 64 -14.27 -15.72 -1.13
CA TYR A 64 -13.65 -14.96 -0.05
C TYR A 64 -12.55 -14.03 -0.57
N ARG A 65 -11.67 -14.50 -1.46
CA ARG A 65 -10.64 -13.65 -2.08
C ARG A 65 -11.23 -12.49 -2.89
N ILE A 66 -12.33 -12.71 -3.63
CA ILE A 66 -13.03 -11.63 -4.35
C ILE A 66 -13.56 -10.60 -3.35
N PHE A 67 -14.18 -11.05 -2.26
CA PHE A 67 -14.67 -10.16 -1.21
C PHE A 67 -13.54 -9.36 -0.56
N GLU A 68 -12.42 -10.01 -0.23
CA GLU A 68 -11.22 -9.39 0.32
C GLU A 68 -10.67 -8.30 -0.61
N ILE A 69 -10.50 -8.60 -1.91
CA ILE A 69 -10.03 -7.65 -2.92
C ILE A 69 -10.99 -6.45 -3.04
N HIS A 70 -12.30 -6.71 -3.05
CA HIS A 70 -13.31 -5.66 -3.15
C HIS A 70 -13.36 -4.79 -1.88
N ASN A 71 -13.19 -5.39 -0.71
CA ASN A 71 -13.18 -4.68 0.56
C ASN A 71 -11.94 -3.80 0.71
N THR A 72 -10.75 -4.30 0.34
CA THR A 72 -9.52 -3.50 0.26
C THR A 72 -9.70 -2.33 -0.71
N SER A 73 -10.34 -2.57 -1.86
CA SER A 73 -10.65 -1.51 -2.83
C SER A 73 -11.62 -0.45 -2.27
N ARG A 74 -12.55 -0.85 -1.39
CA ARG A 74 -13.46 0.08 -0.70
C ARG A 74 -12.73 0.94 0.34
N ARG A 75 -11.79 0.38 1.10
CA ARG A 75 -10.96 1.15 2.04
C ARG A 75 -10.13 2.22 1.31
N ILE A 76 -9.49 1.87 0.20
CA ILE A 76 -8.76 2.84 -0.63
C ILE A 76 -9.71 3.87 -1.25
N ARG A 77 -10.93 3.48 -1.67
CA ARG A 77 -11.93 4.42 -2.20
C ARG A 77 -12.40 5.41 -1.14
N HIS A 78 -12.53 4.97 0.11
CA HIS A 78 -12.84 5.85 1.24
C HIS A 78 -11.71 6.88 1.44
N ILE A 79 -10.45 6.44 1.48
CA ILE A 79 -9.28 7.34 1.62
C ILE A 79 -9.14 8.28 0.41
N ARG A 80 -9.53 7.83 -0.79
CA ARG A 80 -9.55 8.66 -2.00
C ARG A 80 -10.52 9.85 -1.88
N HIS A 81 -11.65 9.66 -1.20
CA HIS A 81 -12.66 10.72 -1.04
C HIS A 81 -12.47 11.57 0.21
N TYR A 82 -12.02 10.97 1.31
CA TYR A 82 -11.86 11.68 2.59
C TYR A 82 -10.43 12.16 2.87
N GLY A 83 -9.45 11.72 2.06
CA GLY A 83 -8.03 11.94 2.34
C GLY A 83 -7.50 10.96 3.38
N TYR A 84 -6.22 10.62 3.31
CA TYR A 84 -5.54 9.95 4.41
C TYR A 84 -5.11 10.99 5.44
N ASP A 85 -5.47 10.79 6.71
CA ASP A 85 -4.95 11.64 7.78
C ASP A 85 -3.51 11.24 8.07
N ILE A 86 -2.56 12.16 7.84
CA ILE A 86 -1.13 11.93 8.11
C ILE A 86 -0.92 11.55 9.60
N ALA A 87 -1.80 11.99 10.49
CA ALA A 87 -1.77 11.59 11.90
C ALA A 87 -1.91 10.07 12.10
N ASP A 88 -2.56 9.35 11.18
CA ASP A 88 -2.69 7.89 11.25
C ASP A 88 -1.35 7.17 11.04
N LEU A 89 -0.34 7.83 10.44
CA LEU A 89 1.01 7.27 10.33
C LEU A 89 1.67 7.08 11.69
N ARG A 90 1.26 7.85 12.71
CA ARG A 90 1.85 7.81 14.07
C ARG A 90 1.82 6.41 14.67
N LYS A 91 0.83 5.58 14.34
CA LYS A 91 0.71 4.21 14.87
C LYS A 91 1.84 3.27 14.43
N TYR A 92 2.57 3.63 13.37
CA TYR A 92 3.73 2.87 12.91
C TYR A 92 5.06 3.42 13.44
N MET A 93 5.04 4.62 14.04
CA MET A 93 6.25 5.39 14.32
C MET A 93 6.75 5.21 15.75
N LYS A 94 8.08 5.28 15.90
CA LYS A 94 8.77 5.29 17.19
C LYS A 94 9.00 6.73 17.65
N PRO A 95 8.77 7.06 18.92
CA PRO A 95 8.97 8.42 19.40
C PRO A 95 10.47 8.79 19.45
N MET A 96 10.77 10.03 19.07
CA MET A 96 12.08 10.66 19.13
C MET A 96 11.92 12.12 19.56
N SER A 97 12.91 12.68 20.25
CA SER A 97 12.91 14.10 20.65
C SER A 97 14.21 14.77 20.26
N VAL A 98 14.12 15.99 19.75
CA VAL A 98 15.26 16.82 19.34
C VAL A 98 15.14 18.17 20.04
N LYS A 99 16.24 18.63 20.63
CA LYS A 99 16.27 19.93 21.32
C LYS A 99 16.37 21.09 20.34
N ALA A 100 15.88 22.25 20.76
CA ALA A 100 16.03 23.48 19.98
C ALA A 100 17.49 23.70 19.53
N ASN A 101 17.65 24.25 18.33
CA ASN A 101 18.91 24.52 17.65
C ASN A 101 19.79 23.29 17.33
N HIS A 102 19.29 22.06 17.51
CA HIS A 102 20.00 20.86 17.10
C HIS A 102 19.59 20.41 15.69
N MET A 103 20.53 19.80 14.97
CA MET A 103 20.25 19.17 13.68
C MET A 103 19.42 17.90 13.90
N VAL A 104 18.36 17.75 13.10
CA VAL A 104 17.59 16.50 13.00
C VAL A 104 18.34 15.51 12.10
N PHE A 105 18.89 16.01 11.00
CA PHE A 105 19.83 15.31 10.11
C PHE A 105 20.57 16.34 9.25
N GLU A 106 21.75 15.97 8.79
CA GLU A 106 22.58 16.80 7.91
C GLU A 106 22.41 16.40 6.44
N LYS A 107 22.77 17.32 5.55
CA LYS A 107 22.79 17.06 4.11
C LYS A 107 23.87 16.01 3.81
N GLY A 108 23.52 15.03 3.01
CA GLY A 108 24.42 13.92 2.65
C GLY A 108 24.36 12.72 3.60
N ASP A 109 23.73 12.84 4.77
CA ASP A 109 23.51 11.70 5.66
C ASP A 109 22.74 10.58 4.95
N PRO A 110 22.91 9.32 5.38
CA PRO A 110 22.03 8.23 4.95
C PRO A 110 20.54 8.53 5.21
N ALA A 111 19.70 8.17 4.25
CA ALA A 111 18.25 8.37 4.35
C ALA A 111 17.55 7.17 5.00
N ASP A 112 17.97 6.78 6.20
CA ASP A 112 17.50 5.54 6.85
C ASP A 112 16.20 5.70 7.65
N LEU A 113 15.74 6.94 7.84
CA LEU A 113 14.60 7.28 8.69
C LEU A 113 13.66 8.27 8.01
N LEU A 114 12.36 7.98 8.10
CA LEU A 114 11.26 8.90 7.84
C LEU A 114 10.87 9.58 9.15
N TYR A 115 10.59 10.88 9.10
CA TYR A 115 10.20 11.66 10.28
C TYR A 115 8.82 12.28 10.12
N LEU A 116 8.02 12.27 11.18
CA LEU A 116 6.75 12.99 11.29
C LEU A 116 6.80 13.92 12.50
N VAL A 117 6.44 15.18 12.32
CA VAL A 117 6.44 16.15 13.43
C VAL A 117 5.19 15.96 14.28
N ASP A 118 5.39 15.59 15.55
CA ASP A 118 4.31 15.52 16.53
C ASP A 118 4.02 16.89 17.14
N SER A 119 5.08 17.64 17.45
CA SER A 119 5.03 19.02 17.96
C SER A 119 6.39 19.72 17.77
N GLY A 120 6.37 21.05 17.77
CA GLY A 120 7.54 21.89 17.52
C GLY A 120 7.69 22.31 16.06
N ILE A 121 8.77 23.03 15.76
CA ILE A 121 9.04 23.61 14.44
C ILE A 121 10.42 23.17 13.97
N ILE A 122 10.50 22.64 12.75
CA ILE A 122 11.75 22.31 12.06
C ILE A 122 11.92 23.24 10.87
N GLU A 123 13.14 23.71 10.67
CA GLU A 123 13.55 24.45 9.48
C GLU A 123 14.43 23.56 8.59
N VAL A 124 14.09 23.51 7.31
CA VAL A 124 14.89 22.86 6.27
C VAL A 124 15.84 23.91 5.68
N GLU A 125 17.00 23.48 5.21
CA GLU A 125 18.07 24.34 4.65
C GLU A 125 17.59 25.35 3.58
N ASN A 126 16.52 25.04 2.84
CA ASN A 126 15.89 25.95 1.87
C ASN A 126 14.97 27.02 2.49
N GLY A 127 14.95 27.16 3.82
CA GLY A 127 14.11 28.08 4.57
C GLY A 127 12.67 27.60 4.79
N ALA A 128 12.30 26.40 4.31
CA ALA A 128 10.98 25.86 4.55
C ALA A 128 10.80 25.46 6.02
N ARG A 129 9.67 25.83 6.61
CA ARG A 129 9.30 25.41 7.96
C ARG A 129 8.34 24.24 7.91
N VAL A 130 8.61 23.23 8.73
CA VAL A 130 7.81 22.02 8.89
C VAL A 130 7.32 21.96 10.33
N GLU A 131 6.01 21.98 10.49
CA GLU A 131 5.32 21.97 11.78
C GLU A 131 4.55 20.66 11.96
N LYS A 132 3.69 20.61 12.98
CA LYS A 132 2.87 19.44 13.33
C LYS A 132 2.21 18.79 12.11
N ASN A 133 2.26 17.46 12.06
CA ASN A 133 1.80 16.61 10.96
C ASN A 133 2.57 16.79 9.65
N GLY A 134 3.68 17.52 9.67
CA GLY A 134 4.61 17.62 8.57
C GLY A 134 5.55 16.40 8.51
N LEU A 135 5.74 15.87 7.32
CA LEU A 135 6.67 14.77 7.03
C LEU A 135 8.05 15.32 6.64
N LEU A 136 9.14 14.69 7.05
CA LEU A 136 10.49 15.00 6.59
C LEU A 136 11.28 13.74 6.26
N GLY A 137 12.31 13.91 5.42
CA GLY A 137 13.24 12.84 5.05
C GLY A 137 12.71 11.92 3.95
N GLU A 138 11.51 12.17 3.45
CA GLU A 138 10.86 11.35 2.44
C GLU A 138 11.61 11.38 1.11
N THR A 139 12.22 12.51 0.75
CA THR A 139 12.94 12.64 -0.52
C THR A 139 14.09 11.62 -0.60
N GLY A 140 14.98 11.59 0.40
CA GLY A 140 16.12 10.67 0.42
C GLY A 140 15.72 9.19 0.44
N LEU A 141 14.57 8.87 1.04
CA LEU A 141 14.02 7.51 1.11
C LEU A 141 13.54 6.99 -0.23
N PHE A 142 12.96 7.86 -1.06
CA PHE A 142 12.37 7.46 -2.35
C PHE A 142 13.24 7.83 -3.56
N THR A 143 14.37 8.52 -3.36
CA THR A 143 15.35 8.80 -4.43
C THR A 143 16.42 7.72 -4.51
N LYS A 144 16.96 7.51 -5.72
CA LYS A 144 18.08 6.58 -5.95
C LYS A 144 19.35 6.93 -5.17
N SER A 145 19.51 8.19 -4.76
CA SER A 145 20.68 8.63 -4.00
C SER A 145 20.76 7.98 -2.62
N GLY A 146 19.62 7.65 -1.99
CA GLY A 146 19.59 7.09 -0.64
C GLY A 146 20.17 8.02 0.43
N THR A 147 20.30 9.31 0.15
CA THR A 147 20.93 10.31 1.04
C THR A 147 20.06 11.54 1.20
N ARG A 148 20.25 12.27 2.31
CA ARG A 148 19.55 13.53 2.60
C ARG A 148 19.90 14.58 1.57
N SER A 149 18.89 15.10 0.87
CA SER A 149 19.04 16.17 -0.12
C SER A 149 19.37 17.53 0.51
N MET A 150 18.91 17.76 1.74
CA MET A 150 19.06 19.01 2.50
C MET A 150 19.17 18.69 4.00
N GLY A 151 19.81 19.58 4.76
CA GLY A 151 19.80 19.52 6.22
C GLY A 151 18.47 20.01 6.82
N ALA A 152 18.16 19.53 8.03
CA ALA A 152 17.00 19.97 8.81
C ALA A 152 17.40 20.25 10.26
N ARG A 153 16.96 21.39 10.81
CA ARG A 153 17.28 21.85 12.17
C ARG A 153 16.01 22.13 12.96
N ALA A 154 15.98 21.72 14.22
CA ALA A 154 14.89 22.06 15.13
C ALA A 154 15.00 23.54 15.57
N LEU A 155 13.95 24.34 15.33
CA LEU A 155 13.87 25.72 15.82
C LEU A 155 13.36 25.80 17.27
N THR A 156 12.57 24.82 17.68
CA THR A 156 12.06 24.65 19.05
C THR A 156 12.49 23.30 19.59
N ASP A 157 12.13 22.96 20.83
CA ASP A 157 12.08 21.55 21.22
C ASP A 157 11.03 20.85 20.34
N VAL A 158 11.41 19.73 19.73
CA VAL A 158 10.61 19.01 18.73
C VAL A 158 10.43 17.56 19.19
N HIS A 159 9.18 17.10 19.16
CA HIS A 159 8.85 15.68 19.27
C HIS A 159 8.50 15.13 17.89
N LEU A 160 9.07 13.97 17.56
CA LEU A 160 9.00 13.33 16.27
C LEU A 160 8.54 11.88 16.41
N GLY A 161 7.77 11.41 15.43
CA GLY A 161 7.68 10.00 15.09
C GLY A 161 8.75 9.64 14.06
N THR A 162 9.44 8.52 14.24
CA THR A 162 10.42 7.99 13.28
C THR A 162 9.99 6.62 12.75
N LEU A 163 10.31 6.35 11.49
CA LEU A 163 10.07 5.06 10.86
C LEU A 163 11.25 4.68 9.98
N ASP A 164 11.77 3.48 10.20
CA ASP A 164 12.93 2.94 9.48
C ASP A 164 12.64 2.75 7.99
N ALA A 165 13.61 3.03 7.12
CA ALA A 165 13.47 2.95 5.66
C ALA A 165 13.00 1.57 5.18
N GLU A 166 13.56 0.51 5.76
CA GLU A 166 13.17 -0.87 5.48
C GLU A 166 11.70 -1.12 5.86
N GLU A 167 11.28 -0.59 7.00
CA GLU A 167 9.91 -0.70 7.49
C GLU A 167 8.93 0.11 6.63
N VAL A 168 9.32 1.30 6.17
CA VAL A 168 8.57 2.07 5.16
C VAL A 168 8.35 1.22 3.90
N GLY A 169 9.41 0.58 3.40
CA GLY A 169 9.33 -0.32 2.25
C GLY A 169 8.39 -1.50 2.49
N ARG A 170 8.49 -2.14 3.66
CA ARG A 170 7.63 -3.26 4.07
C ARG A 170 6.16 -2.84 4.14
N LEU A 171 5.86 -1.68 4.72
CA LEU A 171 4.49 -1.15 4.82
C LEU A 171 3.95 -0.76 3.44
N CYS A 172 4.75 -0.16 2.57
CA CYS A 172 4.34 0.12 1.18
C CYS A 172 3.93 -1.15 0.40
N LEU A 173 4.53 -2.30 0.71
CA LEU A 173 4.20 -3.57 0.05
C LEU A 173 3.00 -4.30 0.68
N ASN A 174 2.80 -4.16 2.00
CA ASN A 174 1.84 -4.99 2.75
C ASN A 174 0.61 -4.22 3.25
N ASP A 175 0.67 -2.89 3.29
CA ASP A 175 -0.41 -2.02 3.76
C ASP A 175 -0.80 -1.01 2.67
N PRO A 176 -1.87 -1.29 1.90
CA PRO A 176 -2.33 -0.40 0.84
C PRO A 176 -2.77 0.99 1.33
N GLU A 177 -3.21 1.11 2.59
CA GLU A 177 -3.61 2.40 3.15
C GLU A 177 -2.37 3.29 3.38
N PHE A 178 -1.32 2.71 3.95
CA PHE A 178 -0.03 3.39 4.13
C PHE A 178 0.57 3.80 2.77
N ALA A 179 0.61 2.88 1.79
CA ALA A 179 1.15 3.17 0.47
C ALA A 179 0.40 4.34 -0.21
N TYR A 180 -0.92 4.35 -0.10
CA TYR A 180 -1.76 5.42 -0.65
C TYR A 180 -1.58 6.75 0.08
N ALA A 181 -1.39 6.72 1.40
CA ALA A 181 -1.06 7.89 2.21
C ALA A 181 0.20 8.61 1.71
N ILE A 182 1.29 7.84 1.55
CA ILE A 182 2.57 8.35 1.04
C ILE A 182 2.37 8.96 -0.36
N ALA A 183 1.66 8.27 -1.25
CA ALA A 183 1.38 8.78 -2.59
C ALA A 183 0.62 10.12 -2.57
N GLN A 184 -0.39 10.27 -1.70
CA GLN A 184 -1.11 11.55 -1.56
C GLN A 184 -0.22 12.67 -1.01
N ILE A 185 0.66 12.37 -0.05
CA ILE A 185 1.61 13.35 0.51
C ILE A 185 2.56 13.84 -0.58
N MET A 186 3.13 12.93 -1.37
CA MET A 186 4.02 13.27 -2.49
C MET A 186 3.30 14.10 -3.54
N ALA A 187 2.08 13.71 -3.94
CA ALA A 187 1.29 14.45 -4.91
C ALA A 187 0.98 15.88 -4.44
N ARG A 188 0.61 16.06 -3.16
CA ARG A 188 0.41 17.39 -2.56
C ARG A 188 1.67 18.23 -2.62
N ARG A 189 2.83 17.68 -2.23
CA ARG A 189 4.13 18.39 -2.31
C ARG A 189 4.50 18.79 -3.73
N MET A 190 4.27 17.91 -4.71
CA MET A 190 4.52 18.22 -6.12
C MET A 190 3.65 19.39 -6.60
N ALA A 191 2.36 19.37 -6.26
CA ALA A 191 1.45 20.45 -6.60
C ALA A 191 1.84 21.78 -5.92
N ASP A 192 2.21 21.74 -4.64
CA ASP A 192 2.66 22.93 -3.90
C ASP A 192 3.96 23.50 -4.47
N ASN A 193 4.92 22.64 -4.82
CA ASN A 193 6.15 23.06 -5.47
C ASN A 193 5.86 23.70 -6.84
N GLN A 194 4.98 23.12 -7.66
CA GLN A 194 4.59 23.70 -8.94
C GLN A 194 3.97 25.10 -8.79
N ARG A 195 3.04 25.29 -7.84
CA ARG A 195 2.45 26.60 -7.56
C ARG A 195 3.51 27.64 -7.18
N ARG A 196 4.46 27.28 -6.32
CA ARG A 196 5.57 28.17 -5.94
C ARG A 196 6.46 28.54 -7.13
N TYR A 197 6.67 27.62 -8.07
CA TYR A 197 7.40 27.91 -9.30
C TYR A 197 6.64 28.86 -10.23
N GLU A 198 5.31 28.75 -10.29
CA GLU A 198 4.46 29.64 -11.10
C GLU A 198 4.35 31.06 -10.51
N GLU A 199 4.23 31.18 -9.18
CA GLU A 199 4.15 32.47 -8.48
C GLU A 199 5.50 33.22 -8.41
N GLY A 200 6.62 32.49 -8.50
CA GLY A 200 7.97 33.07 -8.53
C GLY A 200 8.43 33.55 -9.91
N ARG A 201 7.55 33.50 -10.93
CA ARG A 201 7.83 33.91 -12.32
C ARG A 201 7.12 35.21 -12.66
#